data_AF-A0A084WQQ9-F1
#
_entry.id   AF-A0A084WQQ9-F1
#
_cell.length_a   1.000
_cell.length_b   1.000
_cell.length_c   1.000
_cell.angle_alpha   90.00
_cell.angle_beta   90.00
_cell.angle_gamma   90.00
#
_symmetry.space_group_name_H-M   'P 1'
#
loop_
_entity.id
_entity.type
_entity.pdbx_description
1 polymer ?
#
loop_
_entity_poly.entity_id
_entity_poly.type
_entity_poly.pdbx_seq_one_letter_code
_entity_poly.pdbx_strand_id
1 'polypeptide(L)'
;MVMGRWFGERTTSSRNSRFQREQFVTTHFEEARAASRRTDGNIVYNLSIYDLSETTRLSWYSSDDDIKMCIVKGKDEDLCQNYIRVLAIPSQGSLLCCGTNAFRPLCRTYSINGNNYTQELEKPGQAMCPYDPTHNSTAVFVGK
;
A
#
# COMPACT_ATOMS: atom_id res chain seq x y z
N MET A 1 -1.93 16.42 0.57
CA MET A 1 -1.73 15.64 1.82
C MET A 1 -3.10 15.34 2.44
N VAL A 2 -3.68 14.17 2.15
CA VAL A 2 -4.93 13.74 2.80
C VAL A 2 -4.56 12.83 3.97
N MET A 3 -4.49 13.39 5.18
CA MET A 3 -4.36 12.60 6.41
C MET A 3 -5.72 11.96 6.73
N GLY A 4 -5.92 10.71 6.32
CA GLY A 4 -7.00 9.89 6.87
C GLY A 4 -6.63 9.43 8.28
N ARG A 5 -7.21 10.07 9.31
CA ARG A 5 -7.13 9.58 10.70
C ARG A 5 -8.05 8.37 10.85
N TRP A 6 -7.49 7.18 11.05
CA TRP A 6 -8.25 5.99 11.43
C TRP A 6 -8.61 6.08 12.92
N PHE A 7 -9.78 6.64 13.24
CA PHE A 7 -10.39 6.56 14.57
C PHE A 7 -11.46 5.46 14.57
N GLY A 8 -11.13 4.31 15.15
CA GLY A 8 -12.10 3.36 15.68
C GLY A 8 -12.03 3.41 17.21
N GLU A 9 -13.07 3.94 17.87
CA GLU A 9 -13.14 3.98 19.33
C GLU A 9 -13.80 2.73 19.92
N ARG A 10 -13.04 2.15 20.86
CA ARG A 10 -13.39 1.42 22.10
C ARG A 10 -14.80 0.82 22.27
N THR A 11 -14.80 -0.51 22.40
CA THR A 11 -15.51 -1.18 23.50
C THR A 11 -14.51 -1.58 24.59
N THR A 12 -14.88 -1.35 25.84
CA THR A 12 -14.07 -1.54 27.04
C THR A 12 -13.92 -3.01 27.43
N SER A 13 -12.69 -3.52 27.52
CA SER A 13 -12.34 -4.55 28.51
C SER A 13 -10.82 -4.63 28.70
N SER A 14 -10.40 -4.44 29.95
CA SER A 14 -9.02 -4.51 30.43
C SER A 14 -8.38 -5.87 30.10
N ARG A 15 -7.37 -5.85 29.23
CA ARG A 15 -6.24 -6.79 29.27
C ARG A 15 -5.04 -6.12 28.61
N ASN A 16 -3.94 -6.16 29.34
CA ASN A 16 -2.61 -5.67 29.01
C ASN A 16 -2.11 -6.30 27.69
N SER A 17 -2.44 -5.71 26.55
CA SER A 17 -1.80 -6.01 25.28
C SER A 17 -1.13 -4.74 24.79
N ARG A 18 0.19 -4.81 24.73
CA ARG A 18 1.04 -3.88 24.00
C ARG A 18 0.68 -3.99 22.52
N PHE A 19 -0.47 -3.42 22.14
CA PHE A 19 -0.91 -3.27 20.76
C PHE A 19 -0.08 -2.11 20.21
N GLN A 20 1.16 -2.39 19.80
CA GLN A 20 1.98 -1.46 19.05
C GLN A 20 1.16 -1.09 17.80
N ARG A 21 0.54 0.08 17.82
CA ARG A 21 -0.17 0.61 16.64
C ARG A 21 0.92 1.12 15.70
N GLU A 22 1.33 0.30 14.75
CA GLU A 22 2.21 0.74 13.67
C GLU A 22 1.42 1.60 12.67
N GLN A 23 2.00 2.70 12.21
CA GLN A 23 1.36 3.56 11.20
C GLN A 23 1.97 3.28 9.84
N PHE A 24 1.17 2.68 8.96
CA PHE A 24 1.52 2.48 7.56
C PHE A 24 1.16 3.72 6.75
N VAL A 25 2.13 4.26 6.02
CA VAL A 25 1.95 5.44 5.16
C VAL A 25 2.47 5.12 3.76
N THR A 26 1.71 5.48 2.73
CA THR A 26 2.17 5.42 1.34
C THR A 26 2.84 6.73 0.97
N THR A 27 3.91 6.66 0.19
CA THR A 27 4.43 7.85 -0.49
C THR A 27 3.72 8.04 -1.82
N HIS A 28 3.34 9.29 -2.09
CA HIS A 28 3.09 9.82 -3.42
C HIS A 28 4.12 10.92 -3.60
N PHE A 29 5.24 10.64 -4.27
CA PHE A 29 6.20 11.67 -4.60
C PHE A 29 5.72 12.39 -5.86
N GLU A 30 5.18 13.59 -5.72
CA GLU A 30 4.90 14.46 -6.87
C GLU A 30 6.14 15.27 -7.32
N GLU A 31 7.18 15.42 -6.51
CA GLU A 31 8.41 16.13 -6.92
C GLU A 31 9.66 15.55 -6.26
N ALA A 32 10.41 14.75 -7.00
CA ALA A 32 11.85 14.54 -6.78
C ALA A 32 12.56 14.46 -8.14
N ARG A 33 12.63 15.61 -8.83
CA ARG A 33 13.62 15.80 -9.89
C ARG A 33 15.02 15.79 -9.25
N ALA A 34 15.61 14.60 -9.11
CA ALA A 34 17.05 14.33 -9.25
C ALA A 34 17.39 12.93 -8.70
N ALA A 35 17.99 12.09 -9.55
CA ALA A 35 18.93 11.01 -9.19
C ALA A 35 18.51 9.51 -9.16
N SER A 36 17.36 9.07 -9.69
CA SER A 36 17.16 7.62 -9.91
C SER A 36 16.34 7.31 -11.17
N ARG A 37 16.92 6.60 -12.14
CA ARG A 37 16.26 6.16 -13.40
C ARG A 37 15.38 4.92 -13.21
N ARG A 38 14.63 4.84 -12.11
CA ARG A 38 13.49 3.95 -11.95
C ARG A 38 12.40 4.81 -11.35
N THR A 39 11.50 5.29 -12.20
CA THR A 39 10.33 6.07 -11.78
C THR A 39 9.61 5.29 -10.68
N ASP A 40 9.52 5.92 -9.53
CA ASP A 40 9.26 5.27 -8.25
C ASP A 40 7.83 4.70 -8.19
N GLY A 41 7.70 3.38 -8.10
CA GLY A 41 6.44 2.76 -7.67
C GLY A 41 6.14 3.15 -6.22
N ASN A 42 4.85 3.26 -5.86
CA ASN A 42 4.47 3.69 -4.50
C ASN A 42 5.05 2.75 -3.44
N ILE A 43 5.81 3.31 -2.50
CA ILE A 43 6.42 2.58 -1.37
C ILE A 43 5.53 2.72 -0.14
N VAL A 44 5.34 1.63 0.59
CA VAL A 44 4.65 1.60 1.89
C VAL A 44 5.70 1.65 3.00
N TYR A 45 5.63 2.68 3.84
CA TYR A 45 6.52 2.86 4.98
C TYR A 45 5.84 2.43 6.27
N ASN A 46 6.58 1.73 7.11
CA ASN A 46 6.22 1.49 8.49
C ASN A 46 7.00 2.47 9.37
N LEU A 47 6.29 3.44 9.93
CA LEU A 47 6.88 4.48 10.75
C LEU A 47 6.55 4.26 12.22
N SER A 48 7.53 4.56 13.08
CA SER A 48 7.29 4.69 14.51
C SER A 48 6.33 5.85 14.77
N ILE A 49 5.36 5.61 15.65
CA ILE A 49 4.35 6.63 16.00
C ILE A 49 4.90 7.78 16.86
N TYR A 50 6.07 7.62 17.46
CA TYR A 50 6.60 8.58 18.43
C TYR A 50 7.44 9.67 17.76
N ASP A 51 8.26 9.27 16.80
CA ASP A 51 9.29 10.10 16.16
C ASP A 51 9.20 10.06 14.62
N LEU A 52 8.23 9.34 14.05
CA LEU A 52 8.07 9.14 12.61
C LEU A 52 9.32 8.54 11.94
N SER A 53 10.19 7.88 12.70
CA SER A 53 11.36 7.21 12.14
C SER A 53 10.94 5.99 11.32
N GLU A 54 11.65 5.75 10.21
CA GLU A 54 11.42 4.58 9.37
C GLU A 54 11.90 3.33 10.10
N THR A 55 10.95 2.46 10.46
CA THR A 55 11.27 1.14 10.99
C THR A 55 11.58 0.20 9.83
N THR A 56 10.71 0.19 8.82
CA THR A 56 10.81 -0.65 7.63
C THR A 56 10.07 -0.04 6.45
N ARG A 57 10.33 -0.58 5.24
CA ARG A 57 9.60 -0.23 4.02
C ARG A 57 9.29 -1.47 3.19
N LEU A 58 8.14 -1.44 2.52
CA LEU A 58 7.70 -2.42 1.53
C LEU A 58 7.65 -1.74 0.16
N SER A 59 8.47 -2.22 -0.76
CA SER A 59 8.48 -1.78 -2.16
C SER A 59 7.72 -2.77 -3.04
N TRP A 60 6.74 -2.28 -3.80
CA TRP A 60 5.97 -3.11 -4.73
C TRP A 60 5.78 -2.42 -6.08
N TYR A 61 6.67 -2.75 -7.01
CA TYR A 61 6.63 -2.26 -8.39
C TYR A 61 5.77 -3.17 -9.28
N SER A 62 5.26 -2.59 -10.38
CA SER A 62 4.69 -3.36 -11.48
C SER A 62 5.76 -4.13 -12.23
N SER A 63 5.38 -5.24 -12.88
CA SER A 63 6.31 -5.96 -13.75
C SER A 63 6.57 -5.18 -15.03
N ASP A 64 7.74 -5.37 -15.64
CA ASP A 64 8.07 -4.72 -16.92
C ASP A 64 7.05 -5.05 -18.01
N ASP A 65 6.49 -6.25 -18.01
CA ASP A 65 5.47 -6.67 -18.97
C ASP A 65 4.13 -5.95 -18.77
N ASP A 66 3.71 -5.75 -17.51
CA ASP A 66 2.51 -4.97 -17.19
C ASP A 66 2.69 -3.51 -17.58
N ILE A 67 3.87 -2.93 -17.30
CA ILE A 67 4.22 -1.56 -17.67
C ILE A 67 4.20 -1.40 -19.19
N LYS A 68 4.88 -2.28 -19.92
CA LYS A 68 4.87 -2.27 -21.41
C LYS A 68 3.46 -2.40 -21.95
N MET A 69 2.67 -3.31 -21.41
CA MET A 69 1.29 -3.53 -21.86
C MET A 69 0.39 -2.32 -21.57
N CYS A 70 0.60 -1.64 -20.43
CA CYS A 70 -0.07 -0.40 -20.10
C CYS A 70 0.24 0.72 -21.10
N ILE A 71 1.52 0.89 -21.45
CA ILE A 71 1.98 1.87 -22.45
C ILE A 71 1.42 1.53 -23.84
N VAL A 72 1.47 0.26 -24.26
CA VAL A 72 0.91 -0.20 -25.54
C VAL A 72 -0.60 0.05 -25.63
N LYS A 73 -1.32 0.03 -24.50
CA LYS A 73 -2.74 0.41 -24.42
C LYS A 73 -2.98 1.93 -24.46
N GLY A 74 -1.93 2.74 -24.65
CA GLY A 74 -2.02 4.19 -24.81
C GLY A 74 -2.15 4.97 -23.50
N LYS A 75 -1.68 4.41 -22.38
CA LYS A 75 -1.60 5.13 -21.10
C LYS A 75 -0.26 5.84 -20.97
N ASP A 76 -0.26 6.95 -20.25
CA ASP A 76 0.96 7.70 -19.95
C ASP A 76 1.90 6.85 -19.08
N GLU A 77 3.19 6.88 -19.39
CA GLU A 77 4.23 6.08 -18.73
C GLU A 77 4.26 6.31 -17.21
N ASP A 78 4.05 7.56 -16.78
CA ASP A 78 3.99 7.95 -15.37
C ASP A 78 2.81 7.27 -14.64
N LEU A 79 1.69 7.03 -15.33
CA LEU A 79 0.51 6.38 -14.75
C LEU A 79 0.61 4.85 -14.78
N CYS A 80 1.57 4.30 -15.52
CA CYS A 80 1.80 2.85 -15.62
C CYS A 80 2.59 2.26 -14.44
N GLN A 81 2.70 2.98 -13.34
CA GLN A 81 3.28 2.48 -12.09
C GLN A 81 2.25 1.74 -11.23
N ASN A 82 2.72 1.11 -10.16
CA ASN A 82 1.86 0.56 -9.13
C ASN A 82 1.56 1.62 -8.06
N TYR A 83 0.33 2.11 -8.04
CA TYR A 83 -0.12 3.06 -7.04
C TYR A 83 -0.87 2.33 -5.93
N ILE A 84 -0.32 2.28 -4.71
CA ILE A 84 -0.99 1.66 -3.56
C ILE A 84 -2.18 2.52 -3.14
N ARG A 85 -3.39 1.92 -3.17
CA ARG A 85 -4.66 2.59 -2.85
C ARG A 85 -5.35 2.01 -1.62
N VAL A 86 -5.04 0.78 -1.25
CA VAL A 86 -5.64 0.08 -0.11
C VAL A 86 -4.56 -0.56 0.74
N LEU A 87 -4.62 -0.29 2.04
CA LEU A 87 -3.83 -0.94 3.08
C LEU A 87 -4.75 -1.34 4.22
N ALA A 88 -4.67 -2.58 4.68
CA ALA A 88 -5.46 -3.09 5.79
C ALA A 88 -4.69 -4.18 6.55
N ILE A 89 -4.97 -4.32 7.84
CA ILE A 89 -4.41 -5.38 8.69
C ILE A 89 -5.54 -6.37 8.98
N PRO A 90 -5.70 -7.44 8.18
CA PRO A 90 -6.81 -8.37 8.34
C PRO A 90 -6.72 -9.21 9.63
N SER A 91 -5.50 -9.47 10.09
CA SER A 91 -5.22 -10.21 11.32
C SER A 91 -3.86 -9.78 11.89
N GLN A 92 -3.56 -10.17 13.13
CA GLN A 92 -2.26 -9.88 13.74
C GLN A 92 -1.14 -10.48 12.89
N GLY A 93 -0.15 -9.65 12.52
CA GLY A 93 0.98 -10.07 11.69
C GLY A 93 0.64 -10.26 10.21
N SER A 94 -0.52 -9.80 9.74
CA SER A 94 -0.90 -9.85 8.33
C SER A 94 -1.19 -8.45 7.78
N LEU A 95 -0.69 -8.15 6.58
CA LEU A 95 -0.92 -6.89 5.87
C LEU A 95 -1.50 -7.19 4.48
N LEU A 96 -2.72 -6.72 4.25
CA LEU A 96 -3.32 -6.65 2.93
C LEU A 96 -2.95 -5.32 2.27
N CYS A 97 -2.34 -5.39 1.08
CA CYS A 97 -1.97 -4.24 0.27
C CYS A 97 -2.56 -4.40 -1.13
N CYS A 98 -3.27 -3.41 -1.64
CA CYS A 98 -3.73 -3.38 -3.04
C CYS A 98 -3.28 -2.11 -3.75
N GLY A 99 -2.91 -2.28 -5.01
CA GLY A 99 -2.49 -1.18 -5.87
C GLY A 99 -3.02 -1.32 -7.30
N THR A 100 -2.92 -0.23 -8.06
CA THR A 100 -3.41 -0.15 -9.45
C THR A 100 -2.63 -1.05 -10.41
N ASN A 101 -1.36 -1.33 -10.08
CA ASN A 101 -0.42 -2.14 -10.84
C ASN A 101 -0.53 -1.94 -12.37
N ALA A 102 -0.12 -0.77 -12.86
CA ALA A 102 -0.13 -0.44 -14.29
C ALA A 102 -1.50 -0.66 -14.98
N PHE A 103 -2.58 -0.15 -14.37
CA PHE A 103 -3.96 -0.38 -14.82
C PHE A 103 -4.36 -1.87 -14.87
N ARG A 104 -3.74 -2.71 -14.04
CA ARG A 104 -4.10 -4.11 -13.80
C ARG A 104 -4.13 -4.36 -12.29
N PRO A 105 -5.18 -3.91 -11.58
CA PRO A 105 -5.20 -3.86 -10.12
C PRO A 105 -4.94 -5.23 -9.50
N LEU A 106 -4.09 -5.25 -8.49
CA LEU A 106 -3.68 -6.43 -7.74
C LEU A 106 -3.78 -6.19 -6.25
N CYS A 107 -3.94 -7.28 -5.51
CA CYS A 107 -3.84 -7.30 -4.05
C CYS A 107 -2.85 -8.37 -3.62
N ARG A 108 -1.98 -8.03 -2.65
CA ARG A 108 -1.07 -8.95 -1.99
C ARG A 108 -1.32 -8.99 -0.50
N THR A 109 -1.28 -10.18 0.06
CA THR A 109 -1.22 -10.38 1.51
C THR A 109 0.22 -10.69 1.90
N TYR A 110 0.72 -9.95 2.88
CA TYR A 110 2.04 -10.11 3.45
C TYR A 110 1.96 -10.61 4.88
N SER A 111 2.82 -11.55 5.23
CA SER A 111 3.15 -11.90 6.62
C SER A 111 4.20 -10.92 7.15
N ILE A 112 3.93 -10.33 8.32
CA ILE A 112 4.85 -9.43 9.03
C ILE A 112 5.58 -10.25 10.09
N ASN A 113 6.88 -10.44 9.89
CA ASN A 113 7.75 -11.15 10.83
C ASN A 113 8.83 -10.18 11.33
N GLY A 114 8.53 -9.49 12.42
CA GLY A 114 9.36 -8.39 12.93
C GLY A 114 9.45 -7.28 11.88
N ASN A 115 10.64 -7.08 11.33
CA ASN A 115 10.92 -6.02 10.36
C ASN A 115 10.88 -6.50 8.89
N ASN A 116 10.39 -7.72 8.63
CA ASN A 116 10.36 -8.29 7.28
C ASN A 116 8.92 -8.56 6.82
N TYR A 117 8.68 -8.31 5.54
CA TYR A 117 7.44 -8.61 4.84
C TYR A 117 7.65 -9.79 3.88
N THR A 118 6.89 -10.87 4.09
CA THR A 118 6.90 -12.03 3.19
C THR A 118 5.58 -12.10 2.44
N GLN A 119 5.61 -12.07 1.10
CA GLN A 119 4.41 -12.24 0.29
C GLN A 119 3.87 -13.67 0.45
N GLU A 120 2.61 -13.80 0.88
CA GLU A 120 1.95 -15.10 1.04
C GLU A 120 0.98 -15.39 -0.10
N LEU A 121 0.22 -14.37 -0.51
CA LEU A 121 -0.83 -14.52 -1.52
C LEU A 121 -0.84 -13.29 -2.44
N GLU A 122 -1.02 -13.53 -3.72
CA GLU A 122 -1.36 -12.51 -4.71
C GLU A 122 -2.69 -12.88 -5.36
N LYS A 123 -3.59 -11.91 -5.47
CA LYS A 123 -4.88 -12.09 -6.13
C LYS A 123 -5.25 -10.88 -7.00
N PRO A 124 -6.13 -11.08 -8.00
CA PRO A 124 -6.68 -9.98 -8.77
C PRO A 124 -7.38 -8.96 -7.85
N GLY A 125 -7.11 -7.68 -8.07
CA GLY A 125 -7.58 -6.56 -7.24
C GLY A 125 -8.81 -5.84 -7.78
N GLN A 126 -9.45 -6.37 -8.82
CA GLN A 126 -10.68 -5.79 -9.38
C GLN A 126 -11.75 -5.68 -8.30
N ALA A 127 -12.51 -4.59 -8.33
CA ALA A 127 -13.49 -4.18 -7.32
C ALA A 127 -12.92 -3.84 -5.93
N MET A 128 -11.67 -4.18 -5.62
CA MET A 128 -10.99 -3.79 -4.38
C MET A 128 -10.16 -2.52 -4.55
N CYS A 129 -9.56 -2.34 -5.73
CA CYS A 129 -8.67 -1.24 -6.05
C CYS A 129 -9.05 -0.67 -7.44
N PRO A 130 -9.02 0.66 -7.64
CA PRO A 130 -9.24 1.23 -8.95
C PRO A 130 -8.15 0.80 -9.95
N TYR A 131 -8.49 0.85 -11.23
CA TYR A 131 -7.53 0.65 -12.31
C TYR A 131 -6.67 1.89 -12.52
N ASP A 132 -7.32 3.05 -12.61
CA ASP A 132 -6.67 4.34 -12.83
C ASP A 132 -6.23 4.94 -11.49
N PRO A 133 -4.97 5.36 -11.33
CA PRO A 133 -4.51 6.00 -10.09
C PRO A 133 -5.20 7.34 -9.79
N THR A 134 -5.73 8.03 -10.81
CA THR A 134 -6.45 9.30 -10.66
C THR A 134 -7.90 9.13 -10.19
N HIS A 135 -8.43 7.90 -10.23
CA HIS A 135 -9.79 7.64 -9.76
C HIS A 135 -9.88 7.71 -8.23
N ASN A 136 -10.86 8.49 -7.76
CA ASN A 136 -11.20 8.58 -6.35
C ASN A 136 -11.82 7.25 -5.88
N SER A 137 -11.25 6.68 -4.83
CA SER A 137 -11.71 5.44 -4.23
C SER A 137 -11.52 5.49 -2.72
N THR A 138 -12.39 4.79 -1.99
CA THR A 138 -12.27 4.57 -0.55
C THR A 138 -12.48 3.10 -0.28
N ALA A 139 -11.66 2.52 0.61
CA ALA A 139 -11.77 1.13 1.02
C ALA A 139 -11.87 1.07 2.55
N VAL A 140 -12.75 0.20 3.04
CA VAL A 140 -12.88 -0.11 4.46
C VAL A 140 -12.79 -1.62 4.59
N PHE A 141 -11.85 -2.09 5.42
CA PHE A 141 -11.75 -3.50 5.75
C PHE A 141 -12.60 -3.77 6.99
N VAL A 142 -13.51 -4.74 6.89
CA VAL A 142 -14.36 -5.19 8.01
C VAL A 142 -13.95 -6.61 8.37
N GLY A 143 -13.32 -6.76 9.54
CA GLY A 143 -12.99 -8.07 10.10
C GLY A 143 -14.24 -8.83 10.55
N LYS A 144 -14.15 -10.15 10.59
CA LYS A 144 -15.14 -11.02 11.25
C LYS A 144 -14.79 -11.22 12.72
#